data_AF-A0A1V8UEL8-F1
#
_entry.id   AF-A0A1V8UEL8-F1
#
_cell.length_a   1.000
_cell.length_b   1.000
_cell.length_c   1.000
_cell.angle_alpha   90.00
_cell.angle_beta   90.00
_cell.angle_gamma   90.00
#
_symmetry.space_group_name_H-M   'P 1'
#
loop_
_entity.id
_entity.type
_entity.pdbx_description
1 polymer ?
#
loop_
_entity_poly.entity_id
_entity_poly.type
_entity_poly.pdbx_seq_one_letter_code
_entity_poly.pdbx_strand_id
1 'polypeptide(L)'
;MASAALREKQAPIKASYKSDPSSALVTLTSKGTIDSSSITCKLDTGKQIQGAKAKLAGLHPKAGGDDPDISGELCSGDMLLEALVACAGVTLKAVATALDIPIKSGTVTAEGDLDFRGTMGVDREAPVGFQGIRLG
;
A
#
# COMPACT_ATOMS: atom_id res chain seq x y z
N MET A 1 -5.75 -3.79 28.29
CA MET A 1 -7.07 -3.93 27.61
C MET A 1 -6.92 -3.97 26.10
N ALA A 2 -6.34 -2.94 25.45
CA ALA A 2 -6.11 -2.94 24.00
C ALA A 2 -5.27 -4.13 23.47
N SER A 3 -4.22 -4.53 24.22
CA SER A 3 -3.37 -5.67 23.83
C SER A 3 -4.08 -7.03 23.88
N ALA A 4 -5.07 -7.19 24.76
CA ALA A 4 -5.86 -8.43 24.85
C ALA A 4 -6.86 -8.51 23.68
N ALA A 5 -7.59 -7.43 23.41
CA ALA A 5 -8.52 -7.33 22.29
C ALA A 5 -7.82 -7.53 20.93
N LEU A 6 -6.63 -6.95 20.75
CA LEU A 6 -5.84 -7.16 19.53
C LEU A 6 -5.40 -8.62 19.39
N ARG A 7 -4.95 -9.27 20.48
CA ARG A 7 -4.58 -10.69 20.46
C ARG A 7 -5.76 -11.58 20.10
N GLU A 8 -6.96 -11.27 20.63
CA GLU A 8 -8.20 -11.98 20.31
C GLU A 8 -8.55 -11.84 18.83
N LYS A 9 -8.49 -10.61 18.28
CA LYS A 9 -8.71 -10.34 16.84
C LYS A 9 -7.71 -11.07 15.95
N GLN A 10 -6.44 -11.13 16.35
CA GLN A 10 -5.37 -11.74 15.57
C GLN A 10 -5.29 -13.26 15.72
N ALA A 11 -5.81 -13.85 16.80
CA ALA A 11 -5.72 -15.29 17.06
C ALA A 11 -6.20 -16.18 15.90
N PRO A 12 -7.40 -15.96 15.31
CA PRO A 12 -7.85 -16.76 14.17
C PRO A 12 -6.99 -16.55 12.92
N ILE A 13 -6.50 -15.32 12.69
CA ILE A 13 -5.62 -14.99 11.56
C ILE A 13 -4.29 -15.72 11.69
N LYS A 14 -3.69 -15.71 12.89
CA LYS A 14 -2.45 -16.43 13.19
C LYS A 14 -2.61 -17.93 13.06
N ALA A 15 -3.77 -18.48 13.44
CA ALA A 15 -4.06 -19.89 13.25
C ALA A 15 -4.09 -20.25 11.76
N SER A 16 -4.77 -19.43 10.94
CA SER A 16 -4.82 -19.60 9.48
C SER A 16 -3.42 -19.60 8.86
N TYR A 17 -2.55 -18.66 9.24
CA TYR A 17 -1.17 -18.60 8.72
C TYR A 17 -0.30 -19.77 9.11
N LYS A 18 -0.59 -20.44 10.23
CA LYS A 18 0.09 -21.67 10.62
C LYS A 18 -0.37 -22.87 9.80
N SER A 19 -1.67 -22.95 9.48
CA SER A 19 -2.23 -24.05 8.67
C SER A 19 -1.97 -23.88 7.18
N ASP A 20 -1.98 -22.64 6.69
CA ASP A 20 -1.73 -22.26 5.29
C ASP A 20 -0.85 -21.01 5.24
N PRO A 21 0.49 -21.18 5.21
CA PRO A 21 1.43 -20.06 5.14
C PRO A 21 1.26 -19.19 3.90
N SER A 22 0.76 -19.72 2.78
CA SER A 22 0.64 -18.99 1.52
C SER A 22 -0.40 -17.86 1.61
N SER A 23 -1.42 -18.04 2.45
CA SER A 23 -2.48 -17.05 2.69
C SER A 23 -2.00 -15.74 3.36
N ALA A 24 -0.76 -15.74 3.88
CA ALA A 24 -0.10 -14.59 4.51
C ALA A 24 0.72 -13.74 3.53
N LEU A 25 0.95 -14.23 2.30
CA LEU A 25 1.69 -13.50 1.27
C LEU A 25 0.75 -12.53 0.57
N VAL A 26 1.18 -11.27 0.48
CA VAL A 26 0.41 -10.20 -0.16
C VAL A 26 1.33 -9.34 -1.00
N THR A 27 0.91 -9.06 -2.23
CA THR A 27 1.48 -7.99 -3.05
C THR A 27 0.52 -6.82 -3.01
N LEU A 28 0.95 -5.72 -2.39
CA LEU A 28 0.23 -4.45 -2.46
C LEU A 28 0.56 -3.79 -3.80
N THR A 29 -0.41 -3.10 -4.41
CA THR A 29 -0.24 -2.43 -5.70
C THR A 29 -0.82 -1.03 -5.63
N SER A 30 -0.07 -0.05 -6.14
CA SER A 30 -0.57 1.31 -6.38
C SER A 30 -0.33 1.70 -7.84
N LYS A 31 -1.22 2.54 -8.37
CA LYS A 31 -1.19 3.00 -9.76
C LYS A 31 -1.48 4.50 -9.83
N GLY A 32 -0.85 5.16 -10.79
CA GLY A 32 -1.10 6.56 -11.10
C GLY A 32 -1.09 6.79 -12.61
N THR A 33 -1.89 7.76 -13.05
CA THR A 33 -1.99 8.15 -14.46
C THR A 33 -1.39 9.53 -14.67
N ILE A 34 -0.65 9.67 -15.78
CA ILE A 34 -0.09 10.93 -16.24
C ILE A 34 -0.82 11.32 -17.53
N ASP A 35 -1.23 12.58 -17.63
CA ASP A 35 -1.87 13.14 -18.83
C ASP A 35 -1.03 14.25 -19.48
N SER A 36 -1.52 14.78 -20.60
CA SER A 36 -0.83 15.81 -21.37
C SER A 36 -1.03 17.23 -20.83
N SER A 37 -1.98 17.46 -19.92
CA SER A 37 -2.50 18.79 -19.57
C SER A 37 -1.74 19.51 -18.46
N SER A 38 -1.09 18.78 -17.54
CA SER A 38 -0.39 19.37 -16.40
C SER A 38 0.80 18.53 -15.89
N ILE A 39 1.68 19.13 -15.09
CA ILE A 39 2.75 18.40 -14.38
C ILE A 39 2.16 17.79 -13.10
N THR A 40 1.31 16.78 -13.29
CA THR A 40 0.69 16.06 -12.19
C THR A 40 0.66 14.55 -12.49
N CYS A 41 0.65 13.75 -11.43
CA CYS A 41 0.34 12.32 -11.50
C CYS A 41 -0.88 12.09 -10.62
N LYS A 42 -1.97 11.63 -11.23
CA LYS A 42 -3.20 11.32 -10.49
C LYS A 42 -3.12 9.89 -9.99
N LEU A 43 -3.05 9.73 -8.67
CA LEU A 43 -3.14 8.42 -8.03
C LEU A 43 -4.54 7.83 -8.20
N ASP A 44 -4.60 6.53 -8.46
CA ASP A 44 -5.84 5.76 -8.50
C ASP A 44 -6.26 5.40 -7.07
N THR A 45 -6.58 6.42 -6.30
CA THR A 45 -7.04 6.28 -4.92
C THR A 45 -8.55 6.03 -4.91
N GLY A 46 -9.01 5.02 -4.16
CA GLY A 46 -10.44 4.80 -3.93
C GLY A 46 -11.16 6.05 -3.38
N LYS A 47 -12.50 6.08 -3.47
CA LYS A 47 -13.33 7.22 -3.02
C LYS A 47 -13.04 7.67 -1.58
N GLN A 48 -12.47 6.80 -0.75
CA GLN A 48 -12.16 7.07 0.65
C GLN A 48 -11.07 8.14 0.85
N ILE A 49 -10.06 8.24 -0.03
CA ILE A 49 -8.94 9.19 0.14
C ILE A 49 -9.35 10.64 -0.19
N GLN A 50 -10.36 10.85 -1.03
CA GLN A 50 -10.83 12.20 -1.39
C GLN A 50 -11.54 12.92 -0.24
N GLY A 51 -12.06 12.20 0.75
CA GLY A 51 -12.80 12.76 1.90
C GLY A 51 -12.00 12.89 3.20
N ALA A 52 -10.83 12.25 3.31
CA ALA A 52 -10.06 12.19 4.55
C ALA A 52 -9.28 13.49 4.78
N LYS A 53 -9.72 14.31 5.75
CA LYS A 53 -9.00 15.55 6.17
C LYS A 53 -7.65 15.27 6.85
N ALA A 54 -7.44 14.06 7.36
CA ALA A 54 -6.18 13.54 7.86
C ALA A 54 -6.02 12.08 7.43
N LYS A 55 -4.87 11.71 6.85
CA LYS A 55 -4.52 10.32 6.56
C LYS A 55 -4.04 9.65 7.84
N LEU A 56 -4.95 9.03 8.61
CA LEU A 56 -4.60 8.21 9.77
C LEU A 56 -4.14 6.83 9.28
N ALA A 57 -2.99 6.36 9.76
CA ALA A 57 -2.47 5.05 9.38
C ALA A 57 -2.96 3.96 10.34
N GLY A 58 -3.58 2.91 9.79
CA GLY A 58 -4.08 1.74 10.51
C GLY A 58 -3.36 0.45 10.12
N LEU A 59 -3.74 -0.65 10.77
CA LEU A 59 -3.27 -1.99 10.42
C LEU A 59 -3.88 -2.44 9.09
N HIS A 60 -3.13 -3.23 8.33
CA HIS A 60 -3.70 -3.94 7.19
C HIS A 60 -4.70 -5.03 7.68
N PRO A 61 -5.78 -5.35 6.95
CA PRO A 61 -6.73 -6.39 7.35
C PRO A 61 -6.10 -7.76 7.63
N LYS A 62 -5.04 -8.11 6.88
CA LYS A 62 -4.22 -9.32 7.12
C LYS A 62 -3.44 -9.31 8.43
N ALA A 63 -3.31 -8.15 9.08
CA ALA A 63 -2.76 -8.01 10.43
C ALA A 63 -3.85 -7.75 11.50
N GLY A 64 -5.12 -7.84 11.14
CA GLY A 64 -6.25 -7.53 12.02
C GLY A 64 -6.67 -6.05 12.00
N GLY A 65 -6.34 -5.31 10.94
CA GLY A 65 -6.94 -4.00 10.69
C GLY A 65 -8.44 -4.07 10.44
N ASP A 66 -9.14 -2.99 10.76
CA ASP A 66 -10.54 -2.81 10.35
C ASP A 66 -10.62 -2.41 8.88
N ASP A 67 -11.80 -2.54 8.30
CA ASP A 67 -12.05 -2.07 6.94
C ASP A 67 -11.79 -0.55 6.86
N PRO A 68 -10.97 -0.06 5.92
CA PRO A 68 -10.76 1.37 5.72
C PRO A 68 -12.05 2.17 5.48
N ASP A 69 -13.09 1.56 4.88
CA ASP A 69 -14.41 2.18 4.68
C ASP A 69 -15.17 2.41 5.99
N ILE A 70 -14.89 1.58 7.00
CA ILE A 70 -15.58 1.60 8.30
C ILE A 70 -14.78 2.41 9.33
N SER A 71 -13.44 2.27 9.32
CA SER A 71 -12.54 2.87 10.30
C SER A 71 -12.03 4.25 9.91
N GLY A 72 -11.94 4.55 8.61
CA GLY A 72 -11.26 5.74 8.09
C GLY A 72 -9.73 5.69 8.22
N GLU A 73 -9.15 4.59 8.70
CA GLU A 73 -7.71 4.38 8.78
C GLU A 73 -7.19 3.74 7.48
N LEU A 74 -6.09 4.26 6.95
CA LEU A 74 -5.46 3.80 5.72
C LEU A 74 -4.31 2.83 6.01
N CYS A 75 -4.10 1.83 5.16
CA CYS A 75 -2.92 0.99 5.27
C CYS A 75 -1.66 1.81 4.98
N SER A 76 -0.72 1.86 5.92
CA SER A 76 0.57 2.54 5.75
C SER A 76 1.41 1.96 4.60
N GLY A 77 1.24 0.67 4.27
CA GLY A 77 1.87 0.04 3.10
C GLY A 77 1.35 0.62 1.79
N ASP A 78 0.04 0.75 1.64
CA ASP A 78 -0.58 1.37 0.44
C ASP A 78 -0.20 2.84 0.32
N MET A 79 -0.20 3.57 1.44
CA MET A 79 0.24 4.97 1.48
C MET A 79 1.69 5.15 1.00
N LEU A 80 2.58 4.21 1.34
CA LEU A 80 3.96 4.23 0.87
C LEU A 80 4.03 4.00 -0.65
N LEU A 81 3.34 2.99 -1.18
CA LEU A 81 3.32 2.72 -2.62
C LEU A 81 2.69 3.86 -3.42
N GLU A 82 1.63 4.47 -2.91
CA GLU A 82 1.03 5.70 -3.44
C GLU A 82 2.06 6.84 -3.52
N ALA A 83 2.83 7.07 -2.46
CA ALA A 83 3.85 8.09 -2.43
C ALA A 83 4.95 7.84 -3.48
N LEU A 84 5.35 6.57 -3.67
CA LEU A 84 6.32 6.18 -4.69
C LEU A 84 5.80 6.45 -6.10
N VAL A 85 4.57 6.01 -6.40
CA VAL A 85 3.93 6.26 -7.70
C VAL A 85 3.80 7.75 -7.98
N ALA A 86 3.34 8.55 -7.01
CA ALA A 86 3.19 9.99 -7.19
C ALA A 86 4.54 10.67 -7.43
N CYS A 87 5.55 10.34 -6.63
CA CYS A 87 6.89 10.90 -6.76
C CYS A 87 7.50 10.59 -8.13
N ALA A 88 7.45 9.33 -8.55
CA ALA A 88 7.99 8.90 -9.84
C ALA A 88 7.21 9.51 -11.01
N GLY A 89 5.89 9.54 -10.96
CA GLY A 89 5.06 10.07 -12.04
C GLY A 89 5.20 11.57 -12.24
N VAL A 90 5.22 12.36 -11.15
CA VAL A 90 5.48 13.80 -11.22
C VAL A 90 6.88 14.07 -11.76
N THR A 91 7.88 13.31 -11.31
CA THR A 91 9.27 13.46 -11.78
C THR A 91 9.40 13.14 -13.27
N LEU A 92 8.83 12.03 -13.73
CA LEU A 92 8.83 11.65 -15.15
C LEU A 92 8.22 12.75 -16.01
N LYS A 93 7.07 13.29 -15.59
CA LYS A 93 6.40 14.36 -16.33
C LYS A 93 7.22 15.65 -16.34
N ALA A 94 7.79 16.05 -15.20
CA ALA A 94 8.63 17.24 -15.10
C ALA A 94 9.86 17.17 -16.01
N VAL A 95 10.57 16.04 -16.02
CA VAL A 95 11.74 15.83 -16.89
C VAL A 95 11.35 15.79 -18.36
N ALA A 96 10.28 15.09 -18.73
CA ALA A 96 9.81 15.05 -20.11
C ALA A 96 9.43 16.44 -20.64
N THR A 97 8.75 17.25 -19.81
CA THR A 97 8.46 18.65 -20.15
C THR A 97 9.74 19.48 -20.31
N ALA A 98 10.73 19.34 -19.42
CA ALA A 98 11.99 20.08 -19.51
C ALA A 98 12.83 19.72 -20.74
N LEU A 99 12.64 18.52 -21.30
CA LEU A 99 13.36 18.03 -22.49
C LEU A 99 12.53 18.15 -23.78
N ASP A 100 11.37 18.83 -23.75
CA ASP A 100 10.42 18.91 -24.87
C ASP A 100 10.01 17.53 -25.44
N ILE A 101 9.94 16.50 -24.58
CA ILE A 101 9.49 15.16 -24.93
C ILE A 101 7.97 15.05 -24.68
N PRO A 102 7.13 14.93 -25.73
CA PRO A 102 5.69 14.88 -25.55
C PRO A 102 5.22 13.53 -24.99
N ILE A 103 4.65 13.53 -23.78
CA ILE A 103 3.92 12.40 -23.20
C ILE A 103 2.42 12.57 -23.47
N LYS A 104 1.84 11.68 -24.29
CA LYS A 104 0.38 11.63 -24.54
C LYS A 104 -0.38 11.03 -23.37
N SER A 105 0.14 9.93 -22.84
CA SER A 105 -0.36 9.24 -21.66
C SER A 105 0.75 8.39 -21.06
N GLY A 106 0.66 8.11 -19.76
CA GLY A 106 1.58 7.23 -19.05
C GLY A 106 0.90 6.59 -17.84
N THR A 107 1.35 5.39 -17.48
CA THR A 107 0.96 4.70 -16.25
C THR A 107 2.23 4.45 -15.44
N VAL A 108 2.17 4.78 -14.15
CA VAL A 108 3.21 4.42 -13.17
C VAL A 108 2.58 3.46 -12.17
N THR A 109 3.31 2.40 -11.85
CA THR A 109 2.89 1.33 -10.93
C THR A 109 3.97 1.09 -9.88
N ALA A 110 3.54 0.82 -8.66
CA ALA A 110 4.41 0.30 -7.62
C ALA A 110 3.79 -0.96 -7.01
N GLU A 111 4.60 -1.99 -6.83
CA GLU A 111 4.22 -3.22 -6.14
C GLU A 111 5.14 -3.47 -4.97
N GLY A 112 4.61 -3.98 -3.87
CA GLY A 112 5.41 -4.36 -2.71
C GLY A 112 4.96 -5.69 -2.12
N ASP A 113 5.90 -6.61 -1.92
CA ASP A 113 5.61 -7.92 -1.35
C ASP A 113 5.79 -7.91 0.17
N LEU A 114 4.82 -8.46 0.89
CA LEU A 114 4.88 -8.65 2.33
C LEU A 114 4.57 -10.10 2.70
N ASP A 115 5.20 -10.54 3.79
CA ASP A 115 4.80 -11.74 4.52
C ASP A 115 4.29 -11.35 5.90
N PHE A 116 2.96 -11.43 6.08
CA PHE A 116 2.35 -11.07 7.35
C PHE A 116 2.72 -12.02 8.50
N ARG A 117 3.33 -13.18 8.25
CA ARG A 117 3.81 -14.07 9.32
C ARG A 117 4.85 -13.39 10.20
N GLY A 118 5.73 -12.57 9.62
CA GLY A 118 6.72 -11.79 10.35
C GLY A 118 6.05 -10.75 11.25
N THR A 119 5.23 -9.87 10.66
CA THR A 119 4.47 -8.83 11.39
C THR A 119 3.59 -9.40 12.51
N MET A 120 3.04 -10.60 12.30
CA MET A 120 2.14 -11.26 13.23
C MET A 120 2.87 -12.15 14.25
N GLY A 121 4.19 -12.28 14.18
CA GLY A 121 4.99 -13.14 15.04
C GLY A 121 4.61 -14.61 14.95
N VAL A 122 4.17 -15.05 13.76
CA VAL A 122 3.83 -16.45 13.45
C VAL A 122 5.08 -17.23 13.08
N ASP A 123 5.97 -16.61 12.30
CA ASP A 123 7.24 -17.18 11.86
C ASP A 123 8.35 -16.18 12.20
N ARG A 124 9.44 -16.67 12.81
CA ARG A 124 10.58 -15.84 13.24
C ARG A 124 11.56 -15.57 12.10
N GLU A 125 11.55 -16.43 11.09
CA GLU A 125 12.43 -16.29 9.92
C GLU A 125 11.78 -15.41 8.84
N ALA A 126 10.46 -15.21 8.90
CA ALA A 126 9.76 -14.30 8.00
C ALA A 126 10.08 -12.83 8.36
N PRO A 127 10.57 -12.01 7.41
CA PRO A 127 10.89 -10.61 7.66
C PRO A 127 9.63 -9.78 7.96
N VAL A 128 9.78 -8.75 8.79
CA VAL A 128 8.72 -7.77 9.07
C VAL A 128 8.81 -6.64 8.05
N GLY A 129 7.68 -6.31 7.41
CA GLY A 129 7.59 -5.23 6.42
C GLY A 129 7.72 -5.70 4.97
N PHE A 130 8.08 -4.78 4.07
CA PHE A 130 8.26 -5.08 2.66
C PHE A 130 9.54 -5.90 2.42
N GLN A 131 9.42 -6.99 1.65
CA GLN A 131 10.54 -7.81 1.20
C GLN A 131 11.21 -7.24 -0.04
N GLY A 132 10.42 -6.60 -0.89
CA GLY A 132 10.87 -5.97 -2.11
C GLY A 132 9.79 -5.05 -2.67
N ILE A 133 10.23 -3.93 -3.23
CA ILE A 133 9.36 -2.97 -3.92
C ILE A 133 9.82 -2.88 -5.37
N ARG A 134 8.88 -2.98 -6.30
CA ARG A 134 9.10 -2.86 -7.75
C ARG A 134 8.34 -1.64 -8.25
N LEU A 135 9.01 -0.80 -9.02
CA LEU A 135 8.45 0.41 -9.63
C LEU A 135 8.53 0.26 -11.15
N GLY A 136 7.45 0.57 -11.86
CA GLY A 136 7.32 0.44 -13.31
C GLY A 136 6.46 1.51 -13.93
#